data_AF-A0A7X1M129-F1
#
_entry.id   AF-A0A7X1M129-F1
#
_cell.length_a   1.000
_cell.length_b   1.000
_cell.length_c   1.000
_cell.angle_alpha   90.00
_cell.angle_beta   90.00
_cell.angle_gamma   90.00
#
_symmetry.space_group_name_H-M   'P 1'
#
loop_
_entity.id
_entity.type
_entity.pdbx_description
1 polymer ?
#
loop_
_entity_poly.entity_id
_entity_poly.type
_entity_poly.pdbx_seq_one_letter_code
_entity_poly.pdbx_strand_id
1 'polypeptide(L)'
;MRFWLRVAPGQLGTVGTALAAHPEIPFAAVTTGASNLFATGLFRDTDELYQYLDHRIGTLPGVQSIETTPILREVKRLTYHPTAAR
;
A
#
# COMPACT_ATOMS: atom_id res chain seq x y z
N MET A 1 1.81 2.61 8.18
CA MET A 1 2.40 3.45 7.12
C MET A 1 1.39 3.62 5.99
N ARG A 2 1.38 4.78 5.32
CA ARG A 2 0.60 4.99 4.09
C ARG A 2 1.56 5.17 2.93
N PHE A 3 1.21 4.58 1.79
CA PHE A 3 1.95 4.70 0.55
C PHE A 3 1.05 5.29 -0.52
N TRP A 4 1.56 6.33 -1.18
CA TRP A 4 0.97 6.90 -2.38
C TRP A 4 1.89 6.62 -3.54
N LEU A 5 1.44 5.78 -4.47
CA LEU A 5 2.25 5.32 -5.58
C LEU A 5 1.77 5.97 -6.87
N ARG A 6 2.76 6.29 -7.71
CA ARG A 6 2.53 6.47 -9.13
C ARG A 6 2.98 5.21 -9.86
N VAL A 7 2.05 4.59 -10.57
CA VAL A 7 2.28 3.37 -11.33
C VAL A 7 2.01 3.65 -12.81
N ALA A 8 2.81 3.08 -13.70
CA ALA A 8 2.56 3.12 -15.13
C ALA A 8 1.14 2.59 -15.42
N PRO A 9 0.29 3.29 -16.20
CA PRO A 9 -1.13 2.94 -16.35
C PRO A 9 -1.39 1.49 -16.76
N GLY A 10 -0.57 0.92 -17.66
CA GLY A 10 -0.68 -0.48 -18.10
C GLY A 10 -0.26 -1.53 -17.07
N GLN A 11 0.31 -1.12 -15.93
CA GLN A 11 0.78 -1.99 -14.85
C GLN A 11 -0.08 -1.90 -13.57
N LEU A 12 -1.10 -1.02 -13.55
CA LEU A 12 -1.93 -0.78 -12.36
C LEU A 12 -2.55 -2.05 -11.78
N GLY A 13 -3.11 -2.91 -12.62
CA GLY A 13 -3.68 -4.19 -12.20
C GLY A 13 -2.63 -5.12 -11.60
N THR A 14 -1.51 -5.33 -12.31
CA THR A 14 -0.41 -6.19 -11.86
C THR A 14 0.18 -5.73 -10.53
N VAL A 15 0.53 -4.44 -10.42
CA VAL A 15 1.11 -3.88 -9.20
C VAL A 15 0.09 -3.90 -8.06
N GLY A 16 -1.17 -3.54 -8.32
CA GLY A 16 -2.24 -3.60 -7.31
C GLY A 16 -2.45 -5.02 -6.76
N THR A 17 -2.49 -6.03 -7.63
CA THR A 17 -2.60 -7.44 -7.22
C THR A 17 -1.35 -7.91 -6.46
N ALA A 18 -0.15 -7.51 -6.89
CA ALA A 18 1.09 -7.84 -6.19
C ALA A 18 1.10 -7.26 -4.77
N LEU A 19 0.75 -5.98 -4.62
CA LEU A 19 0.63 -5.34 -3.30
C LEU A 19 -0.42 -6.03 -2.42
N ALA A 20 -1.60 -6.36 -2.98
CA ALA A 20 -2.64 -7.05 -2.21
C ALA A 20 -2.24 -8.45 -1.73
N ALA A 21 -1.23 -9.07 -2.36
CA ALA A 21 -0.67 -10.37 -1.95
C ALA A 21 0.45 -10.25 -0.91
N HIS A 22 0.99 -9.04 -0.67
CA HIS A 22 2.04 -8.81 0.31
C HIS A 22 1.46 -8.82 1.73
N PRO A 23 1.97 -9.64 2.68
CA PRO A 23 1.45 -9.71 4.04
C PRO A 23 1.57 -8.39 4.80
N GLU A 24 2.51 -7.53 4.42
CA GLU A 24 2.72 -6.20 4.98
C GLU A 24 1.58 -5.23 4.60
N ILE A 25 0.78 -5.55 3.57
CA ILE A 25 -0.24 -4.67 2.97
C ILE A 25 -1.66 -5.18 3.31
N PRO A 26 -2.25 -4.76 4.45
CA PRO A 26 -3.64 -5.08 4.77
C PRO A 26 -4.67 -4.41 3.84
N PHE A 27 -4.27 -3.38 3.09
CA PHE A 27 -5.19 -2.66 2.19
C PHE A 27 -4.44 -2.02 1.03
N ALA A 28 -4.98 -2.22 -0.17
CA ALA A 28 -4.57 -1.52 -1.37
C ALA A 28 -5.81 -1.11 -2.18
N ALA A 29 -5.75 0.05 -2.82
CA ALA A 29 -6.82 0.54 -3.67
C ALA A 29 -6.26 1.39 -4.81
N VAL A 30 -6.78 1.15 -6.02
CA VAL A 30 -6.56 2.05 -7.15
C VAL A 30 -7.31 3.34 -6.89
N THR A 31 -6.65 4.46 -7.12
CA THR A 31 -7.21 5.80 -6.91
C THR A 31 -7.09 6.63 -8.18
N THR A 32 -7.84 7.72 -8.25
CA THR A 32 -7.66 8.75 -9.27
C THR A 32 -6.85 9.92 -8.70
N GLY A 33 -6.10 10.62 -9.54
CA GLY A 33 -5.31 11.79 -9.14
C GLY A 33 -3.80 11.63 -9.37
N ALA A 34 -2.99 12.43 -8.67
CA ALA A 34 -1.54 12.49 -8.86
C ALA A 34 -0.81 11.18 -8.51
N SER A 35 -1.39 10.42 -7.58
CA SER A 35 -1.05 9.05 -7.24
C SER A 35 -2.25 8.17 -7.59
N ASN A 36 -2.02 7.15 -8.42
CA ASN A 36 -3.08 6.30 -8.97
C ASN A 36 -3.21 4.96 -8.24
N LEU A 37 -2.41 4.75 -7.19
CA LEU A 37 -2.51 3.61 -6.30
C LEU A 37 -2.17 4.03 -4.87
N PHE A 38 -2.99 3.59 -3.92
CA PHE A 38 -2.80 3.80 -2.49
C PHE A 38 -2.67 2.45 -1.77
N ALA A 39 -1.80 2.39 -0.77
CA ALA A 39 -1.71 1.24 0.11
C ALA A 39 -1.49 1.65 1.57
N THR A 40 -2.02 0.85 2.49
CA THR A 40 -1.64 0.91 3.91
C THR A 40 -0.72 -0.26 4.18
N GLY A 41 0.44 0.02 4.77
CA GLY A 41 1.42 -0.98 5.18
C GLY A 41 1.62 -1.04 6.70
N LEU A 42 1.87 -2.24 7.22
CA LEU A 42 2.19 -2.52 8.62
C LEU A 42 3.62 -3.04 8.73
N PHE A 43 4.42 -2.37 9.54
CA PHE A 43 5.83 -2.67 9.78
C PHE A 43 6.11 -2.50 11.27
N ARG A 44 6.99 -3.33 11.82
CA ARG A 44 7.44 -3.31 13.22
C ARG A 44 8.28 -2.08 13.50
N ASP A 45 9.14 -1.71 12.57
CA ASP A 45 10.04 -0.57 12.67
C ASP A 45 10.41 0.01 11.29
N THR A 46 11.31 0.99 11.28
CA THR A 46 11.76 1.67 10.06
C THR A 46 12.73 0.81 9.24
N ASP A 47 13.43 -0.15 9.85
CA ASP A 47 14.34 -1.05 9.12
C ASP A 47 13.54 -2.04 8.26
N GLU A 48 12.50 -2.65 8.83
CA GLU A 48 11.58 -3.51 8.08
C GLU A 48 10.87 -2.74 6.94
N LEU A 49 10.49 -1.48 7.20
CA LEU A 49 9.96 -0.60 6.16
C LEU A 49 10.98 -0.37 5.05
N TYR A 50 12.23 -0.05 5.37
CA TYR A 50 13.27 0.19 4.39
C TYR A 50 13.53 -1.05 3.53
N GLN A 51 13.65 -2.22 4.16
CA GLN A 51 13.81 -3.49 3.46
C GLN A 51 12.64 -3.76 2.50
N TYR A 52 11.40 -3.50 2.94
CA TYR A 52 10.22 -3.61 2.08
C TYR A 52 10.25 -2.63 0.91
N LEU A 53 10.61 -1.36 1.15
CA LEU A 53 10.70 -0.33 0.13
C LEU A 53 11.71 -0.72 -0.97
N ASP A 54 12.87 -1.22 -0.57
CA ASP A 54 13.97 -1.55 -1.47
C ASP A 54 13.76 -2.90 -2.20
N HIS A 55 13.45 -3.96 -1.44
CA HIS A 55 13.48 -5.33 -1.96
C HIS A 55 12.13 -5.89 -2.41
N ARG A 56 11.02 -5.20 -2.13
CA ARG A 56 9.66 -5.70 -2.44
C ARG A 56 8.94 -4.75 -3.38
N ILE A 57 8.57 -3.58 -2.90
CA ILE A 57 7.82 -2.62 -3.72
C ILE A 57 8.70 -1.97 -4.79
N GLY A 58 9.98 -1.71 -4.49
CA GLY A 58 10.95 -1.13 -5.42
C GLY A 58 11.29 -2.05 -6.59
N THR A 59 11.09 -3.36 -6.44
CA THR A 59 11.32 -4.34 -7.51
C THR A 59 10.11 -4.53 -8.42
N LEU A 60 8.95 -3.96 -8.10
CA LEU A 60 7.74 -4.13 -8.92
C LEU A 60 7.83 -3.30 -10.21
N PRO A 61 7.78 -3.94 -11.39
CA PRO A 61 7.81 -3.22 -12.66
C PRO A 61 6.66 -2.23 -12.77
N GLY A 62 6.97 -1.01 -13.22
CA GLY A 62 5.98 0.03 -13.44
C GLY A 62 5.70 0.93 -12.22
N VAL A 63 6.24 0.64 -11.03
CA VAL A 63 6.27 1.64 -9.95
C VAL A 63 7.24 2.75 -10.32
N GLN A 64 6.74 3.98 -10.41
CA GLN A 64 7.52 5.16 -10.85
C GLN A 64 7.98 6.01 -9.67
N SER A 65 7.15 6.11 -8.64
CA SER A 65 7.45 6.86 -7.42
C SER A 65 6.58 6.38 -6.27
N ILE A 66 7.09 6.53 -5.05
CA ILE A 66 6.38 6.22 -3.81
C ILE A 66 6.56 7.40 -2.86
N GLU A 67 5.47 7.95 -2.35
CA GLU A 67 5.47 8.80 -1.17
C GLU A 67 5.06 7.98 0.04
N THR A 68 5.86 8.04 1.12
CA THR A 68 5.59 7.31 2.36
C THR A 68 5.19 8.28 3.47
N THR A 69 4.02 8.08 4.06
CA THR A 69 3.51 8.91 5.16
C THR A 69 3.37 8.09 6.45
N PRO A 70 4.14 8.38 7.50
CA PRO A 70 3.96 7.75 8.80
C PRO A 70 2.64 8.17 9.44
N ILE A 71 2.03 7.24 10.18
CA ILE A 71 0.85 7.54 10.99
C ILE A 71 1.33 7.76 12.41
N LEU A 72 1.38 9.02 12.85
CA LEU A 72 1.83 9.36 14.21
C LEU A 72 0.77 9.06 15.26
N ARG A 73 -0.50 9.30 14.93
CA ARG A 73 -1.64 9.04 15.79
C ARG A 73 -2.87 8.78 14.95
N GLU A 74 -3.60 7.72 15.28
CA GLU A 74 -4.96 7.53 14.78
C GLU A 74 -5.96 8.07 15.79
N VAL A 75 -6.71 9.08 15.38
CA VAL A 75 -7.71 9.72 16.23
C VAL A 75 -9.05 8.97 16.17
N LYS A 76 -9.35 8.33 15.05
CA LYS A 76 -10.57 7.55 14.84
C LYS A 76 -10.28 6.34 13.96
N ARG A 77 -10.63 5.15 14.44
CA ARG A 77 -10.62 3.90 13.70
C ARG A 77 -11.97 3.23 13.89
N LEU A 78 -12.62 2.87 12.79
CA LEU A 78 -13.86 2.11 12.81
C LEU A 78 -13.51 0.67 12.46
N THR A 79 -13.88 -0.27 13.33
CA THR A 79 -13.75 -1.68 13.03
C THR A 79 -15.01 -2.11 12.28
N TYR A 80 -14.88 -2.35 10.98
CA TYR A 80 -15.93 -3.05 10.25
C TYR A 80 -15.88 -4.52 10.69
N HIS A 81 -16.89 -4.96 11.44
CA HIS A 81 -17.21 -6.38 11.56
C HIS A 81 -18.14 -6.70 10.40
N PRO A 82 -17.70 -7.43 9.36
CA PRO A 82 -18.63 -7.96 8.39
C PRO A 82 -19.61 -8.84 9.15
N THR A 83 -20.88 -8.48 9.19
CA THR A 83 -21.92 -9.44 9.56
C THR A 83 -21.79 -10.56 8.54
N ALA A 84 -21.49 -11.79 8.99
CA ALA A 84 -21.42 -12.94 8.10
C ALA A 84 -22.72 -12.99 7.28
N ALA A 85 -22.60 -12.74 5.98
CA ALA A 85 -23.72 -12.94 5.06
C ALA A 85 -24.08 -14.43 5.11
N ARG A 86 -25.35 -14.72 5.42
CA ARG A 86 -25.97 -16.01 5.17
C ARG A 86 -26.05 -16.28 3.68
#